data_AF-A0A429ZY82-F1
#
_entry.id   AF-A0A429ZY82-F1
#
_cell.length_a   1.000
_cell.length_b   1.000
_cell.length_c   1.000
_cell.angle_alpha   90.00
_cell.angle_beta   90.00
_cell.angle_gamma   90.00
#
_symmetry.space_group_name_H-M   'P 1'
#
loop_
_entity.id
_entity.type
_entity.pdbx_description
1 polymer ?
#
loop_
_entity_poly.entity_id
_entity_poly.type
_entity_poly.pdbx_seq_one_letter_code
_entity_poly.pdbx_strand_id
1 'polypeptide(L)' 'MNSAIFKTYQFYFSLMSLIVAGVFIFQDGVVAKIVAVLFFINCITNAVIAHQKVQKKSK' A
#
# COMPACT_ATOMS: atom_id res chain seq x y z
N MET A 1 -11.10 -8.23 -12.85
CA MET A 1 -10.68 -7.39 -11.69
C MET A 1 -11.92 -6.81 -11.05
N ASN A 2 -12.17 -7.10 -9.77
CA ASN A 2 -13.38 -6.62 -9.09
C ASN A 2 -13.29 -5.09 -8.92
N SER A 3 -14.10 -4.32 -9.67
CA SER A 3 -14.04 -2.85 -9.73
C SER A 3 -14.22 -2.16 -8.37
N ALA A 4 -14.76 -2.87 -7.39
CA ALA A 4 -14.93 -2.38 -6.02
C ALA A 4 -13.59 -2.13 -5.29
N ILE A 5 -12.51 -2.85 -5.63
CA ILE A 5 -11.19 -2.67 -5.00
C ILE A 5 -10.62 -1.28 -5.32
N PHE A 6 -10.80 -0.82 -6.57
CA PHE A 6 -10.36 0.48 -7.06
C PHE A 6 -11.16 1.67 -6.48
N LYS A 7 -12.25 1.42 -5.74
CA LYS A 7 -13.05 2.48 -5.09
C LYS A 7 -12.75 2.63 -3.59
N THR A 8 -11.83 1.84 -3.05
CA THR A 8 -11.49 1.89 -1.62
C THR A 8 -10.36 2.88 -1.38
N TYR A 9 -10.54 3.84 -0.45
CA TYR A 9 -9.48 4.78 -0.03
C TYR A 9 -8.17 4.06 0.37
N GLN A 10 -8.28 2.88 0.99
CA GLN A 10 -7.11 2.06 1.35
C GLN A 10 -6.28 1.62 0.13
N PHE A 11 -6.90 1.40 -1.04
CA PHE A 11 -6.18 1.00 -2.24
C PHE A 11 -5.31 2.14 -2.79
N TYR A 12 -5.86 3.36 -2.86
CA TYR A 12 -5.08 4.54 -3.26
C TYR A 12 -3.95 4.85 -2.27
N PHE A 13 -4.21 4.68 -0.97
CA PHE A 13 -3.19 4.87 0.06
C PHE A 13 -2.07 3.83 -0.04
N SER A 14 -2.41 2.57 -0.32
CA SER A 14 -1.45 1.50 -0.60
C SER A 14 -0.58 1.83 -1.82
N LEU A 15 -1.19 2.29 -2.91
CA LEU A 15 -0.47 2.67 -4.13
C LEU A 15 0.48 3.85 -3.90
N MET A 16 0.04 4.89 -3.19
CA MET A 16 0.91 6.02 -2.83
C MET A 16 2.06 5.58 -1.92
N SER A 17 1.80 4.69 -0.97
CA SER A 17 2.83 4.12 -0.10
C SER A 17 3.87 3.32 -0.90
N LEU A 18 3.44 2.59 -1.93
CA LEU A 18 4.33 1.88 -2.84
C LEU A 18 5.24 2.83 -3.63
N ILE A 19 4.67 3.93 -4.16
CA ILE A 19 5.45 4.94 -4.89
C ILE A 19 6.50 5.57 -3.98
N VAL A 20 6.11 5.96 -2.76
CA VAL A 20 7.03 6.52 -1.77
C VAL A 20 8.13 5.51 -1.39
N ALA A 21 7.78 4.26 -1.11
CA ALA A 21 8.76 3.21 -0.85
C ALA A 21 9.73 3.03 -2.02
N GLY A 22 9.23 3.06 -3.26
CA GLY A 22 10.04 3.00 -4.47
C GLY A 22 11.05 4.14 -4.57
N VAL A 23 10.65 5.38 -4.29
CA VAL A 23 11.55 6.55 -4.28
C VAL A 23 12.64 6.39 -3.21
N PHE A 24 12.26 5.97 -2.00
CA PHE A 24 13.20 5.83 -0.89
C PHE A 24 14.17 4.63 -1.05
N ILE A 25 13.82 3.61 -1.85
CA ILE A 25 14.72 2.48 -2.16
C ILE A 25 15.97 2.92 -2.92
N PHE A 26 15.84 3.92 -3.79
CA PHE A 26 16.96 4.46 -4.57
C PHE A 26 17.75 5.54 -3.84
N GLN A 27 17.33 5.93 -2.64
CA GLN A 27 18.01 6.93 -1.84
C GLN A 27 19.06 6.25 -0.93
N ASP A 28 20.27 6.79 -0.94
CA ASP A 28 21.33 6.32 -0.05
C ASP A 28 21.11 6.84 1.38
N GLY A 29 21.11 5.91 2.34
CA GLY A 29 20.97 6.21 3.76
C GLY A 29 20.25 5.11 4.53
N VAL A 30 20.74 4.79 5.73
CA VAL A 30 20.09 3.80 6.62
C VAL A 30 18.66 4.22 6.94
N VAL A 31 18.43 5.52 7.16
CA VAL A 31 17.10 6.08 7.41
C VAL A 31 16.19 5.88 6.19
N ALA A 32 16.66 6.13 4.97
CA ALA A 32 15.88 5.92 3.75
C ALA A 32 15.44 4.46 3.59
N LYS A 33 16.34 3.51 3.87
CA LYS A 33 16.02 2.06 3.86
C LYS A 33 14.95 1.70 4.90
N ILE A 34 15.04 2.24 6.12
CA ILE A 34 14.04 2.01 7.17
C ILE A 34 12.68 2.58 6.74
N VAL A 35 12.67 3.81 6.22
CA VAL A 35 11.46 4.48 5.73
C VAL A 35 10.83 3.68 4.59
N ALA A 36 11.64 3.21 3.63
CA ALA A 36 11.16 2.37 2.53
C ALA A 36 10.47 1.10 3.04
N VAL A 37 11.08 0.40 4.01
CA VAL A 37 10.49 -0.81 4.60
C VAL A 37 9.17 -0.50 5.31
N LEU A 38 9.10 0.59 6.08
CA LEU A 38 7.86 1.00 6.76
C LEU A 38 6.74 1.29 5.76
N PHE A 39 7.02 2.05 4.70
CA PHE A 39 6.05 2.33 3.64
C PHE A 39 5.65 1.07 2.86
N PHE A 40 6.58 0.13 2.67
CA PHE A 40 6.30 -1.14 2.02
C PHE A 40 5.36 -2.02 2.85
N ILE A 41 5.59 -2.12 4.17
CA ILE A 41 4.67 -2.80 5.09
C ILE A 41 3.29 -2.13 5.05
N ASN A 42 3.25 -0.80 5.11
CA ASN A 42 2.00 -0.04 5.06
C ASN A 42 1.24 -0.26 3.75
N CYS A 43 1.95 -0.41 2.64
CA CYS A 43 1.39 -0.79 1.34
C CYS A 43 0.71 -2.17 1.42
N ILE A 44 1.41 -3.20 1.92
CA ILE A 44 0.87 -4.57 2.04
C ILE A 44 -0.36 -4.58 2.97
N THR A 45 -0.26 -3.97 4.15
CA THR A 45 -1.35 -3.94 5.13
C THR A 45 -2.60 -3.26 4.54
N ASN A 46 -2.44 -2.12 3.88
CA ASN A 46 -3.59 -1.43 3.27
C ASN A 46 -4.16 -2.20 2.06
N ALA A 47 -3.33 -2.87 1.27
CA ALA A 47 -3.79 -3.73 0.18
C ALA A 47 -4.62 -4.91 0.70
N VAL A 48 -4.16 -5.57 1.77
CA VAL A 48 -4.88 -6.67 2.43
C VAL A 48 -6.20 -6.18 3.03
N ILE A 49 -6.21 -5.04 3.71
CA ILE A 49 -7.44 -4.44 4.27
C ILE A 49 -8.43 -4.08 3.16
N ALA A 50 -7.96 -3.47 2.06
CA ALA A 50 -8.81 -3.16 0.91
C ALA A 50 -9.43 -4.43 0.32
N HIS A 51 -8.63 -5.49 0.17
CA HIS A 51 -9.10 -6.78 -0.32
C HIS A 51 -10.15 -7.40 0.61
N GLN A 52 -9.89 -7.43 1.92
CA GLN A 52 -10.84 -7.95 2.91
C GLN A 52 -12.14 -7.14 2.98
N LYS A 53 -12.08 -5.81 2.89
CA LYS A 53 -13.28 -4.95 2.88
C LYS A 53 -14.16 -5.22 1.66
N VAL A 54 -13.55 -5.42 0.49
CA VAL A 54 -14.30 -5.71 -0.74
C VAL A 54 -14.93 -7.10 -0.68
N GLN A 55 -14.22 -8.10 -0.14
CA GLN A 55 -14.75 -9.44 0.08
C GLN A 55 -15.92 -9.44 1.07
N LYS A 56 -15.84 -8.66 2.16
CA LYS A 56 -16.94 -8.51 3.12
C LYS A 56 -18.17 -7.77 2.57
N LYS A 57 -17.99 -6.84 1.63
CA LYS A 57 -19.10 -6.05 1.04
C LYS A 57 -19.82 -6.80 -0.10
N SER A 58 -19.25 -7.91 -0.57
CA SER A 58 -19.78 -8.73 -1.66
C SER A 58 -20.52 -9.99 -1.18
N LYS A 59 -20.71 -10.13 0.13
CA LYS A 59 -21.44 -11.23 0.79
C LYS A 59 -22.73 -10.69 1.39
#